data_AF-I4A362-F1
#
_entry.id   AF-I4A362-F1
#
_cell.length_a   1.000
_cell.length_b   1.000
_cell.length_c   1.000
_cell.angle_alpha   90.00
_cell.angle_beta   90.00
_cell.angle_gamma   90.00
#
_symmetry.space_group_name_H-M   'P 1'
#
loop_
_entity.id
_entity.type
_entity.pdbx_description
1 polymer ?
#
loop_
_entity_poly.entity_id
_entity_poly.type
_entity_poly.pdbx_seq_one_letter_code
_entity_poly.pdbx_strand_id
1 'polypeptide(L)' 'MEKFAIIHETEEHGQILITKTTEDGKYFIRITFILSEATAEIKIEVPNEEMMNEVFNDSYDKEKAAKTVSNIKKEYNL' A
#
# COMPACT_ATOMS: atom_id res chain seq x y z
N MET A 1 -1.07 -6.77 19.66
CA MET A 1 -0.15 -5.94 18.86
C MET A 1 -0.93 -5.38 17.70
N GLU A 2 -0.85 -4.08 17.46
CA GLU A 2 -1.44 -3.48 16.27
C GLU A 2 -0.67 -3.96 15.03
N LYS A 3 -1.38 -4.31 13.95
CA LYS A 3 -0.73 -4.75 12.71
C LYS A 3 -0.14 -3.52 12.01
N PHE A 4 1.08 -3.65 11.51
CA PHE A 4 1.78 -2.60 10.74
C PHE A 4 1.95 -2.96 9.26
N ALA A 5 1.62 -4.19 8.89
CA ALA A 5 1.72 -4.72 7.53
C ALA A 5 0.48 -5.56 7.17
N ILE A 6 0.04 -5.46 5.92
CA ILE A 6 -1.01 -6.26 5.29
C ILE A 6 -0.44 -6.82 3.99
N ILE A 7 -0.62 -8.12 3.76
CA ILE A 7 -0.20 -8.79 2.52
C ILE A 7 -1.45 -9.37 1.86
N HIS A 8 -1.60 -9.08 0.57
CA HIS A 8 -2.62 -9.67 -0.29
C HIS A 8 -1.97 -10.40 -1.45
N GLU A 9 -2.46 -11.59 -1.76
CA GLU A 9 -2.11 -12.30 -2.99
C GLU A 9 -3.20 -12.10 -4.02
N THR A 10 -2.87 -11.55 -5.18
CA THR A 10 -3.80 -11.20 -6.24
C THR A 10 -3.38 -11.87 -7.53
N GLU A 11 -4.35 -12.25 -8.37
CA GLU A 11 -4.06 -12.87 -9.66
C GLU A 11 -3.38 -11.88 -10.62
N GLU A 12 -3.78 -10.61 -10.60
CA GLU A 12 -3.32 -9.59 -11.54
C GLU A 12 -2.01 -8.91 -11.12
N HIS A 13 -1.70 -8.85 -9.82
CA HIS A 13 -0.58 -8.08 -9.31
C HIS A 13 0.38 -8.89 -8.44
N GLY A 14 0.20 -10.22 -8.37
CA GLY A 14 0.99 -11.08 -7.49
C GLY A 14 0.79 -10.68 -6.03
N GLN A 15 1.89 -10.52 -5.30
CA GLN A 15 1.84 -10.09 -3.90
C GLN A 15 1.86 -8.56 -3.78
N ILE A 16 0.89 -8.04 -3.02
CA ILE A 16 0.79 -6.64 -2.62
C ILE A 16 1.06 -6.56 -1.11
N LEU A 17 2.12 -5.86 -0.72
CA LEU A 17 2.44 -5.55 0.67
C LEU A 17 2.13 -4.08 0.94
N ILE A 18 1.25 -3.83 1.89
CA ILE A 18 0.88 -2.49 2.35
C ILE A 18 1.37 -2.34 3.79
N THR A 19 2.14 -1.30 4.08
CA THR A 19 2.65 -1.02 5.42
C THR A 19 2.34 0.40 5.84
N LYS A 20 2.20 0.60 7.15
CA LYS A 20 2.15 1.92 7.77
C LYS A 20 3.39 2.14 8.62
N THR A 21 4.00 3.32 8.54
CA THR A 21 5.22 3.65 9.29
C THR A 21 5.26 5.12 9.64
N THR A 22 5.95 5.42 10.75
CA THR A 22 6.23 6.78 11.19
C THR A 22 7.74 6.99 11.12
N GLU A 23 8.18 8.00 10.37
CA GLU A 23 9.60 8.34 10.16
C GLU A 23 9.76 9.85 10.35
N ASP A 24 10.69 10.28 11.22
CA ASP A 24 10.96 11.70 11.50
C ASP A 24 9.71 12.54 11.85
N GLY A 25 8.75 11.93 12.56
CA GLY A 25 7.49 12.58 12.96
C GLY A 25 6.46 12.71 11.83
N LYS A 26 6.73 12.13 10.66
CA LYS A 26 5.82 12.06 9.51
C LYS A 26 5.22 10.67 9.38
N TYR A 27 4.03 10.60 8.80
CA TYR A 27 3.25 9.36 8.66
C TYR A 27 3.25 8.92 7.21
N PHE A 28 3.46 7.63 6.96
CA PHE A 28 3.57 7.09 5.62
C PHE A 28 2.80 5.79 5.43
N ILE A 29 2.18 5.67 4.26
CA ILE A 29 1.73 4.39 3.70
C ILE A 29 2.71 3.97 2.62
N ARG A 30 3.24 2.75 2.72
CA ARG A 30 4.04 2.16 1.64
C ARG A 30 3.25 1.04 0.99
N ILE A 31 3.16 1.08 -0.33
CA ILE A 31 2.55 0.04 -1.15
C ILE A 31 3.66 -0.57 -2.00
N THR A 32 3.97 -1.83 -1.75
CA THR A 32 4.94 -2.63 -2.51
C THR A 32 4.20 -3.68 -3.29
N PHE A 33 4.47 -3.80 -4.59
CA PHE A 33 3.92 -4.86 -5.41
C PHE A 33 5.00 -5.50 -6.29
N ILE A 34 4.89 -6.81 -6.43
CA ILE A 34 5.84 -7.62 -7.20
C ILE A 34 5.28 -7.81 -8.61
N LEU A 35 5.92 -7.17 -9.58
CA LEU A 35 5.81 -7.51 -10.99
C LEU A 35 6.73 -8.70 -11.25
N SER A 36 6.38 -9.55 -12.22
CA SER A 36 7.06 -10.83 -12.52
C SER A 36 8.59 -10.79 -12.51
N GLU A 37 9.22 -9.67 -12.87
CA GLU A 37 10.67 -9.47 -12.84
C GLU A 37 11.12 -8.21 -12.08
N ALA A 38 10.20 -7.47 -11.45
CA ALA A 38 10.51 -6.19 -10.81
C ALA A 38 9.67 -5.96 -9.55
N THR A 39 10.20 -5.21 -8.60
CA THR A 39 9.42 -4.74 -7.45
C THR A 39 9.25 -3.23 -7.57
N ALA A 40 8.02 -2.76 -7.43
CA ALA A 40 7.72 -1.34 -7.33
C ALA A 40 7.26 -1.03 -5.91
N GLU A 41 7.83 0.03 -5.32
CA GLU A 41 7.43 0.56 -4.03
C GLU A 41 6.99 2.01 -4.21
N ILE A 42 5.86 2.36 -3.59
CA ILE A 42 5.35 3.72 -3.54
C ILE A 42 5.17 4.10 -2.08
N LYS A 43 5.81 5.20 -1.70
CA LYS A 43 5.75 5.78 -0.36
C LYS A 43 4.92 7.05 -0.42
N ILE A 44 3.80 7.05 0.29
CA ILE A 44 2.82 8.14 0.33
C ILE A 44 2.87 8.77 1.71
N GLU A 45 3.27 10.04 1.79
CA GLU A 45 3.18 10.84 3.01
C GLU A 45 1.71 11.21 3.27
N VAL A 46 1.24 11.00 4.50
CA VAL A 46 -0.11 11.39 4.92
C VAL A 46 -0.05 12.40 6.07
N PRO A 47 -1.06 13.28 6.21
CA PRO A 47 -0.97 14.44 7.11
C PRO A 47 -0.87 14.09 8.61
N ASN A 48 -1.49 12.98 9.03
CA ASN A 48 -1.58 12.59 10.43
C ASN A 48 -1.76 11.07 10.60
N GLU A 49 -1.63 10.62 11.85
CA GLU A 49 -1.75 9.20 12.23
C GLU A 49 -3.15 8.63 11.97
N GLU A 50 -4.20 9.41 12.20
CA GLU A 50 -5.59 9.00 12.00
C GLU A 50 -5.85 8.61 10.54
N MET A 51 -5.46 9.47 9.60
CA MET A 51 -5.56 9.19 8.16
C MET A 51 -4.68 8.01 7.74
N MET A 52 -3.48 7.87 8.29
CA MET A 52 -2.63 6.70 8.03
C MET A 52 -3.34 5.41 8.45
N ASN A 53 -3.93 5.39 9.64
CA ASN A 53 -4.64 4.24 10.16
C ASN A 53 -5.90 3.95 9.36
N GLU A 54 -6.65 4.97 8.95
CA GLU A 54 -7.82 4.83 8.08
C GLU A 54 -7.45 4.17 6.75
N VAL A 55 -6.47 4.71 6.02
CA VAL A 55 -6.01 4.16 4.73
C VAL A 55 -5.47 2.74 4.88
N PHE A 56 -4.70 2.49 5.95
CA PHE A 56 -4.18 1.16 6.23
C PHE A 56 -5.29 0.16 6.56
N ASN A 57 -6.30 0.56 7.33
CA ASN A 57 -7.42 -0.31 7.67
C ASN A 57 -8.31 -0.59 6.45
N ASP A 58 -8.52 0.39 5.58
CA ASP A 58 -9.22 0.20 4.32
C ASP A 58 -8.52 -0.82 3.40
N SER A 59 -7.20 -0.94 3.55
CA SER A 59 -6.39 -1.90 2.83
C SER A 59 -6.52 -3.34 3.33
N TYR A 60 -7.27 -3.63 4.41
CA TYR A 60 -7.62 -5.02 4.76
C TYR A 60 -8.56 -5.66 3.74
N ASP A 61 -9.32 -4.85 3.03
CA ASP A 61 -10.13 -5.29 1.90
C ASP A 61 -9.21 -5.53 0.69
N LYS A 62 -9.13 -6.79 0.26
CA LYS A 62 -8.31 -7.23 -0.86
C LYS A 62 -8.68 -6.53 -2.16
N GLU A 63 -9.96 -6.30 -2.43
CA GLU A 63 -10.42 -5.65 -3.66
C GLU A 63 -10.03 -4.17 -3.68
N LYS A 64 -10.18 -3.48 -2.54
CA LYS A 64 -9.72 -2.09 -2.40
C LYS A 64 -8.21 -1.96 -2.58
N ALA A 65 -7.44 -2.87 -1.98
CA ALA A 65 -5.99 -2.89 -2.09
C ALA A 65 -5.54 -3.12 -3.55
N ALA A 66 -6.12 -4.11 -4.23
CA ALA A 66 -5.84 -4.38 -5.64
C ALA A 66 -6.17 -3.16 -6.53
N LYS A 67 -7.38 -2.60 -6.38
CA LYS A 67 -7.83 -1.43 -7.15
C LYS A 67 -6.93 -0.20 -6.96
N THR A 68 -6.41 0.00 -5.75
CA THR A 68 -5.46 1.08 -5.46
C THR A 68 -4.18 0.92 -6.28
N VAL A 69 -3.62 -0.30 -6.32
CA VAL A 69 -2.46 -0.62 -7.17
C VAL A 69 -2.78 -0.42 -8.66
N SER A 70 -3.95 -0.86 -9.14
CA SER A 70 -4.33 -0.67 -10.54
C SER A 70 -4.45 0.82 -10.91
N ASN A 71 -5.05 1.64 -10.05
CA ASN A 71 -5.18 3.08 -10.26
C ASN A 71 -3.83 3.77 -10.35
N ILE A 72 -2.92 3.42 -9.45
CA ILE A 72 -1.54 3.92 -9.45
C ILE A 72 -0.83 3.54 -10.76
N LYS A 73 -0.87 2.27 -11.17
CA LYS A 73 -0.22 1.85 -12.42
C LYS A 73 -0.73 2.65 -13.60
N LYS A 74 -2.04 2.88 -13.66
CA LYS A 74 -2.69 3.67 -14.70
C LYS A 74 -2.28 5.14 -14.68
N GLU A 75 -2.21 5.77 -13.51
CA GLU A 75 -1.86 7.19 -13.37
C GLU A 75 -0.40 7.47 -13.78
N TYR A 76 0.49 6.52 -13.50
CA TYR A 76 1.93 6.65 -13.76
C TYR A 76 2.41 5.92 -15.02
N ASN A 77 1.51 5.32 -15.81
CA ASN A 77 1.82 4.50 -16.99
C ASN A 77 2.89 3.41 -16.73
N LEU A 78 2.75 2.72 -15.59
CA LEU A 78 3.63 1.62 -15.16
C LEU A 78 3.14 0.26 -15.65
#